data_AF-H3A1J1-F1
#
_entry.id   AF-H3A1J1-F1
#
_cell.length_a   1.000
_cell.length_b   1.000
_cell.length_c   1.000
_cell.angle_alpha   90.00
_cell.angle_beta   90.00
_cell.angle_gamma   90.00
#
_symmetry.space_group_name_H-M   'P 1'
#
loop_
_entity.id
_entity.type
_entity.pdbx_description
1 polymer ?
#
loop_
_entity_poly.entity_id
_entity_poly.type
_entity_poly.pdbx_seq_one_letter_code
_entity_poly.pdbx_strand_id
1 'polypeptide(L)'
;AWIGDVRAGSATSCGNHIKSSCRLIAFNADGAGGGVLGIVTLQSEERQAVTSLPCHAADLVTDFDFSPFDDFLLATCSADETVKLWRLSAGGQNLSCSPGVTLGPEGCCIEVVQFHPAADGVLATGAGKTAKIWDVARQKAFAG
;
A
#
# COMPACT_ATOMS: atom_id res chain seq x y z
N ALA A 1 19.65 -14.86 1.37
CA ALA A 1 19.43 -14.48 -0.04
C ALA A 1 19.31 -12.96 -0.11
N TRP A 2 19.95 -12.30 -1.07
CA TRP A 2 19.77 -10.87 -1.32
C TRP A 2 19.02 -10.70 -2.65
N ILE A 3 18.16 -9.69 -2.74
CA ILE A 3 17.52 -9.31 -4.00
C ILE A 3 18.40 -8.22 -4.63
N GLY A 4 19.13 -8.57 -5.70
CA GLY A 4 19.87 -7.63 -6.53
C GLY A 4 19.00 -7.07 -7.66
N ASP A 5 19.46 -6.00 -8.31
CA ASP A 5 18.88 -5.43 -9.54
C ASP A 5 17.46 -4.85 -9.43
N VAL A 6 17.01 -4.50 -8.23
CA VAL A 6 15.73 -3.81 -8.01
C VAL A 6 16.00 -2.35 -7.64
N ARG A 7 15.47 -1.41 -8.43
CA ARG A 7 15.43 0.00 -8.06
C ARG A 7 14.33 0.20 -7.03
N ALA A 8 14.71 0.17 -5.76
CA ALA A 8 13.86 0.58 -4.66
C ALA A 8 13.97 2.11 -4.50
N GLY A 9 12.86 2.80 -4.73
CA GLY A 9 12.75 4.26 -4.57
C GLY A 9 12.85 5.07 -5.86
N SER A 10 12.03 6.11 -5.94
CA SER A 10 12.05 7.14 -6.98
C SER A 10 12.27 8.51 -6.33
N ALA A 11 12.92 9.45 -7.03
CA ALA A 11 13.18 10.81 -6.54
C ALA A 11 11.91 11.60 -6.20
N THR A 12 10.75 11.09 -6.63
CA THR A 12 9.43 11.67 -6.35
C THR A 12 8.72 11.03 -5.17
N SER A 13 9.19 9.93 -4.58
CA SER A 13 8.47 9.26 -3.46
C SER A 13 8.66 9.98 -2.12
N CYS A 14 7.55 10.39 -1.50
CA CYS A 14 7.46 10.72 -0.09
C CYS A 14 6.94 9.49 0.70
N GLY A 15 7.12 9.46 2.03
CA GLY A 15 6.60 8.39 2.91
C GLY A 15 7.48 7.15 3.05
N ASN A 16 6.90 6.04 3.53
CA ASN A 16 7.66 4.81 3.77
C ASN A 16 8.07 4.17 2.44
N HIS A 17 9.36 3.88 2.26
CA HIS A 17 9.84 3.24 1.03
C HIS A 17 9.73 1.72 1.05
N ILE A 18 9.59 1.11 2.24
CA ILE A 18 9.52 -0.33 2.46
C ILE A 18 8.60 -0.63 3.67
N LYS A 19 7.71 -1.62 3.54
CA LYS A 19 6.88 -2.17 4.62
C LYS A 19 6.84 -3.69 4.51
N SER A 20 6.54 -4.37 5.62
CA SER A 20 6.42 -5.82 5.64
C SER A 20 5.29 -6.31 6.52
N SER A 21 4.66 -7.41 6.11
CA SER A 21 3.86 -8.29 6.96
C SER A 21 4.68 -9.53 7.34
N CYS A 22 4.07 -10.52 8.01
CA CYS A 22 4.77 -11.78 8.27
C CYS A 22 5.03 -12.61 6.99
N ARG A 23 4.40 -12.25 5.86
CA ARG A 23 4.48 -13.01 4.60
C ARG A 23 4.98 -12.23 3.42
N LEU A 24 4.86 -10.91 3.44
CA LEU A 24 5.13 -10.06 2.29
C LEU A 24 6.06 -8.91 2.66
N ILE A 25 6.86 -8.47 1.69
CA ILE A 25 7.55 -7.19 1.70
C ILE A 25 6.99 -6.38 0.53
N ALA A 26 6.62 -5.13 0.81
CA ALA A 26 6.25 -4.14 -0.18
C ALA A 26 7.29 -3.02 -0.19
N PHE A 27 7.67 -2.54 -1.37
CA PHE A 27 8.56 -1.39 -1.53
C PHE A 27 8.18 -0.57 -2.75
N ASN A 28 8.55 0.71 -2.74
CA ASN A 28 8.37 1.57 -3.92
C ASN A 28 9.21 1.06 -5.09
N ALA A 29 8.58 0.81 -6.23
CA ALA A 29 9.25 0.33 -7.45
C ALA A 29 9.16 1.39 -8.56
N ASP A 30 10.23 1.50 -9.35
CA ASP A 30 10.23 2.36 -10.54
C ASP A 30 9.33 1.76 -11.63
N GLY A 31 8.21 2.43 -11.91
CA GLY A 31 7.34 2.16 -13.06
C GLY A 31 7.22 3.39 -13.96
N ALA A 32 6.94 3.19 -15.25
CA ALA A 32 6.70 4.29 -16.19
C ALA A 32 5.45 5.08 -15.79
N GLY A 33 5.63 6.18 -15.05
CA GLY A 33 4.55 7.05 -14.55
C GLY A 33 4.42 7.16 -13.03
N GLY A 34 5.20 6.40 -12.24
CA GLY A 34 5.05 6.35 -10.78
C GLY A 34 3.90 5.45 -10.32
N GLY A 35 3.65 5.39 -9.01
CA GLY A 35 2.46 4.74 -8.46
C GLY A 35 2.45 3.20 -8.43
N VAL A 36 3.63 2.58 -8.58
CA VAL A 36 3.81 1.13 -8.58
C VAL A 36 4.56 0.67 -7.34
N LEU A 37 4.08 -0.41 -6.72
CA LEU A 37 4.79 -1.09 -5.63
C LEU A 37 5.34 -2.43 -6.12
N GLY A 38 6.54 -2.77 -5.67
CA GLY A 38 7.08 -4.12 -5.76
C GLY A 38 6.66 -4.94 -4.55
N ILE A 39 6.11 -6.13 -4.78
CA ILE A 39 5.69 -7.07 -3.75
C ILE A 39 6.56 -8.33 -3.83
N VAL A 40 7.08 -8.77 -2.69
CA VAL A 40 7.89 -9.99 -2.55
C VAL A 40 7.30 -10.88 -1.47
N THR A 41 7.19 -12.18 -1.75
CA THR A 41 6.78 -13.20 -0.78
C THR A 41 7.98 -13.73 0.00
N LEU A 42 7.82 -13.90 1.31
CA LEU A 42 8.87 -14.40 2.21
C LEU A 42 9.00 -15.94 2.21
N GLN A 43 8.17 -16.67 1.45
CA GLN A 43 8.19 -18.14 1.45
C GLN A 43 8.96 -18.78 0.28
N SER A 44 9.89 -19.64 0.73
CA SER A 44 10.46 -20.88 0.17
C SER A 44 11.51 -20.81 -0.96
N GLU A 45 12.76 -21.05 -0.54
CA GLU A 45 13.90 -21.79 -1.16
C GLU A 45 14.37 -21.44 -2.60
N GLU A 46 13.51 -20.87 -3.45
CA GLU A 46 13.83 -20.45 -4.81
C GLU A 46 13.99 -18.93 -4.93
N ARG A 47 14.48 -18.48 -6.09
CA ARG A 47 14.72 -17.07 -6.41
C ARG A 47 13.41 -16.28 -6.26
N GLN A 48 13.36 -15.40 -5.26
CA GLN A 48 12.21 -14.53 -5.02
C GLN A 48 11.92 -13.67 -6.26
N ALA A 49 10.74 -13.87 -6.85
CA ALA A 49 10.23 -13.01 -7.92
C ALA A 49 9.59 -11.76 -7.30
N VAL A 50 9.89 -10.59 -7.88
CA VAL A 50 9.22 -9.34 -7.56
C VAL A 50 7.97 -9.23 -8.42
N THR A 51 6.82 -9.10 -7.79
CA THR A 51 5.56 -8.83 -8.48
C THR A 51 5.27 -7.33 -8.48
N SER A 52 4.95 -6.78 -9.64
CA SER A 52 4.55 -5.38 -9.78
C SER A 52 3.06 -5.21 -9.43
N LEU A 53 2.76 -4.26 -8.55
CA LEU A 53 1.41 -3.86 -8.17
C LEU A 53 1.18 -2.41 -8.63
N PRO A 54 0.48 -2.18 -9.77
CA PRO A 54 0.12 -0.84 -10.22
C PRO A 54 -1.00 -0.28 -9.34
N CYS A 55 -0.63 0.47 -8.31
CA CYS A 55 -1.57 0.91 -7.28
C CYS A 55 -2.37 2.14 -7.74
N HIS A 56 -1.64 3.14 -8.21
CA HIS A 56 -2.15 4.45 -8.62
C HIS A 56 -1.57 4.73 -10.01
N ALA A 57 -2.44 4.99 -10.99
CA ALA A 57 -2.10 4.78 -12.40
C ALA A 57 -0.94 5.67 -12.90
N ALA A 58 -1.08 6.99 -12.74
CA ALA A 58 -0.09 7.97 -13.16
C ALA A 58 0.27 8.93 -12.01
N ASP A 59 -0.09 8.55 -10.79
CA ASP A 59 0.07 9.35 -9.59
C ASP A 59 0.97 8.64 -8.58
N LEU A 60 1.68 9.46 -7.82
CA LEU A 60 2.63 8.99 -6.85
C LEU A 60 1.94 8.27 -5.69
N VAL A 61 2.45 7.08 -5.31
CA VAL A 61 2.16 6.48 -4.00
C VAL A 61 2.96 7.25 -2.95
N THR A 62 2.24 7.90 -2.04
CA THR A 62 2.80 8.80 -1.01
C THR A 62 3.06 8.07 0.31
N ASP A 63 2.35 6.98 0.59
CA ASP A 63 2.62 6.07 1.70
C ASP A 63 1.86 4.75 1.50
N PHE A 64 2.24 3.72 2.25
CA PHE A 64 1.54 2.45 2.30
C PHE A 64 1.81 1.72 3.62
N ASP A 65 0.90 0.82 4.01
CA ASP A 65 1.01 0.08 5.27
C ASP A 65 0.29 -1.27 5.19
N PHE A 66 0.84 -2.29 5.85
CA PHE A 66 0.20 -3.60 5.99
C PHE A 66 -0.71 -3.61 7.21
N SER A 67 -1.82 -4.34 7.12
CA SER A 67 -2.62 -4.64 8.31
C SER A 67 -1.82 -5.53 9.27
N PRO A 68 -1.76 -5.22 10.57
CA PRO A 68 -1.17 -6.11 11.57
C PRO A 68 -2.04 -7.35 11.87
N PHE A 69 -3.26 -7.42 11.29
CA PHE A 69 -4.22 -8.51 11.51
C PHE A 69 -4.44 -9.40 10.27
N ASP A 70 -4.04 -8.94 9.07
CA ASP A 70 -4.11 -9.71 7.83
C ASP A 70 -2.83 -9.48 7.01
N ASP A 71 -1.98 -10.51 6.93
CA ASP A 71 -0.69 -10.50 6.23
C ASP A 71 -0.77 -10.13 4.74
N PHE A 72 -1.97 -10.22 4.17
CA PHE A 72 -2.26 -9.99 2.76
C PHE A 72 -3.06 -8.72 2.51
N LEU A 73 -3.39 -7.94 3.54
CA LEU A 73 -4.09 -6.67 3.38
C LEU A 73 -3.09 -5.51 3.40
N LEU A 74 -2.97 -4.84 2.26
CA LEU A 74 -2.12 -3.67 2.07
C LEU A 74 -3.01 -2.44 1.80
N ALA A 75 -2.75 -1.32 2.48
CA ALA A 75 -3.32 -0.02 2.14
C ALA A 75 -2.26 0.84 1.45
N THR A 76 -2.65 1.56 0.39
CA THR A 76 -1.81 2.52 -0.32
C THR A 76 -2.54 3.86 -0.40
N CYS A 77 -1.83 4.97 -0.22
CA CYS A 77 -2.37 6.31 -0.44
C CYS A 77 -1.56 7.08 -1.48
N SER A 78 -2.17 8.10 -2.08
CA SER A 78 -1.59 8.78 -3.23
C SER A 78 -1.94 10.26 -3.32
N ALA A 79 -1.17 10.95 -4.16
CA ALA A 79 -1.49 12.26 -4.68
C ALA A 79 -2.80 12.30 -5.49
N ASP A 80 -3.32 11.15 -5.94
CA ASP A 80 -4.65 11.03 -6.57
C ASP A 80 -5.84 11.22 -5.59
N GLU A 81 -5.55 11.63 -4.35
CA GLU A 81 -6.51 11.92 -3.28
C GLU A 81 -7.28 10.70 -2.75
N THR A 82 -6.85 9.48 -3.11
CA THR A 82 -7.51 8.24 -2.69
C THR A 82 -6.63 7.34 -1.83
N VAL A 83 -7.28 6.51 -1.03
CA VAL A 83 -6.66 5.33 -0.41
C VAL A 83 -7.23 4.08 -1.04
N LYS A 84 -6.37 3.13 -1.41
CA LYS A 84 -6.76 1.85 -1.99
C LYS A 84 -6.33 0.71 -1.09
N LEU A 85 -7.22 -0.25 -0.90
CA LEU A 85 -6.93 -1.47 -0.15
C LEU A 85 -6.85 -2.67 -1.10
N TRP A 86 -5.78 -3.43 -0.93
CA TRP A 86 -5.39 -4.53 -1.79
C TRP A 86 -5.37 -5.81 -0.97
N ARG A 87 -6.12 -6.81 -1.43
CA ARG A 87 -5.97 -8.17 -0.92
C ARG A 87 -5.01 -8.93 -1.83
N LEU A 88 -3.80 -9.15 -1.33
CA LEU A 88 -2.71 -9.80 -2.03
C LEU A 88 -2.82 -11.33 -1.88
N SER A 89 -2.12 -12.08 -2.72
CA SER A 89 -2.16 -13.55 -2.68
C SER A 89 -0.81 -14.13 -2.25
N ALA A 90 -0.87 -15.24 -1.49
CA ALA A 90 0.33 -15.93 -1.00
C ALA A 90 1.23 -16.47 -2.12
N GLY A 91 0.67 -16.72 -3.30
CA GLY A 91 1.38 -17.31 -4.44
C GLY A 91 2.18 -16.32 -5.28
N GLY A 92 2.09 -15.01 -5.03
CA GLY A 92 2.85 -13.97 -5.75
C GLY A 92 2.52 -13.79 -7.24
N GLN A 93 1.90 -14.78 -7.90
CA GLN A 93 1.75 -14.84 -9.37
C GLN A 93 0.42 -14.31 -9.89
N ASN A 94 -0.52 -13.95 -9.02
CA ASN A 94 -1.80 -13.35 -9.39
C ASN A 94 -2.20 -12.35 -8.31
N LEU A 95 -1.62 -11.15 -8.37
CA LEU A 95 -2.18 -10.01 -7.66
C LEU A 95 -3.37 -9.51 -8.48
N SER A 96 -4.51 -9.31 -7.82
CA SER A 96 -5.62 -8.60 -8.46
C SER A 96 -5.13 -7.21 -8.84
N CYS A 97 -5.16 -6.88 -10.13
CA CYS A 97 -4.81 -5.54 -10.62
C CYS A 97 -5.85 -4.47 -10.23
N SER A 98 -6.93 -4.85 -9.54
CA SER A 98 -7.92 -3.94 -9.00
C SER A 98 -7.91 -3.94 -7.47
N PRO A 99 -8.07 -2.76 -6.84
CA PRO A 99 -8.25 -2.67 -5.40
C PRO A 99 -9.59 -3.28 -5.00
N GLY A 100 -9.64 -3.90 -3.82
CA GLY A 100 -10.89 -4.42 -3.25
C GLY A 100 -11.77 -3.30 -2.68
N VAL A 101 -11.15 -2.22 -2.22
CA VAL A 101 -11.81 -1.03 -1.66
C VAL A 101 -11.03 0.21 -2.06
N THR A 102 -11.75 1.28 -2.38
CA THR A 102 -11.20 2.64 -2.56
C THR A 102 -11.92 3.59 -1.61
N LEU A 103 -11.17 4.32 -0.78
CA LEU A 103 -11.65 5.35 0.13
C LEU A 103 -11.29 6.74 -0.42
N GLY A 104 -12.17 7.72 -0.20
CA GLY A 104 -12.05 9.06 -0.78
C GLY A 104 -12.88 9.25 -2.06
N PRO A 105 -12.53 10.22 -2.93
CA PRO A 105 -11.42 11.16 -2.79
C PRO A 105 -11.58 12.09 -1.58
N GLU A 106 -10.46 12.53 -1.01
CA GLU A 106 -10.42 13.41 0.16
C GLU A 106 -10.34 14.92 -0.18
N GLY A 107 -10.17 15.27 -1.46
CA GLY A 107 -10.11 16.67 -1.95
C GLY A 107 -8.71 17.31 -1.83
N CYS A 108 -7.71 16.54 -1.41
CA CYS A 108 -6.30 16.92 -1.41
C CYS A 108 -5.43 15.66 -1.36
N CYS A 109 -4.12 15.81 -1.61
CA CYS A 109 -3.19 14.70 -1.56
C CYS A 109 -3.21 14.05 -0.17
N ILE A 110 -3.27 12.71 -0.15
CA ILE A 110 -3.12 11.96 1.08
C ILE A 110 -1.62 11.71 1.25
N GLU A 111 -1.07 12.09 2.39
CA GLU A 111 0.37 12.09 2.64
C GLU A 111 0.83 10.89 3.48
N VAL A 112 -0.10 10.30 4.25
CA VAL A 112 0.19 9.20 5.18
C VAL A 112 -1.01 8.29 5.34
N VAL A 113 -0.74 6.99 5.48
CA VAL A 113 -1.72 5.96 5.82
C VAL A 113 -1.15 5.03 6.89
N GLN A 114 -1.94 4.72 7.92
CA GLN A 114 -1.49 3.86 9.02
C GLN A 114 -2.62 2.97 9.53
N PHE A 115 -2.43 1.65 9.50
CA PHE A 115 -3.35 0.74 10.18
C PHE A 115 -3.21 0.88 11.69
N HIS A 116 -4.33 0.77 12.41
CA HIS A 116 -4.28 0.80 13.86
C HIS A 116 -3.57 -0.47 14.37
N PRO A 117 -2.56 -0.35 15.26
CA PRO A 117 -1.72 -1.48 15.65
C PRO A 117 -2.45 -2.52 16.53
N ALA A 118 -3.59 -2.14 17.13
CA ALA A 118 -4.28 -2.95 18.14
C ALA A 118 -5.80 -3.12 17.89
N ALA A 119 -6.34 -2.61 16.77
CA ALA A 119 -7.76 -2.67 16.46
C ALA A 119 -7.93 -2.99 14.98
N ASP A 120 -8.53 -4.14 14.69
CA ASP A 120 -8.73 -4.60 13.32
C ASP A 120 -9.69 -3.68 12.55
N GLY A 121 -9.44 -3.51 11.27
CA GLY A 121 -10.27 -2.70 10.37
C GLY A 121 -10.23 -1.18 10.61
N VAL A 122 -9.39 -0.67 11.51
CA VAL A 122 -9.22 0.77 11.75
C VAL A 122 -8.02 1.29 10.97
N LEU A 123 -8.24 2.32 10.15
CA LEU A 123 -7.21 2.93 9.32
C LEU A 123 -7.20 4.45 9.52
N ALA A 124 -6.04 5.04 9.74
CA ALA A 124 -5.87 6.49 9.80
C ALA A 124 -5.27 7.02 8.49
N THR A 125 -5.78 8.15 8.00
CA THR A 125 -5.23 8.88 6.84
C THR A 125 -4.95 10.32 7.24
N GLY A 126 -3.88 10.89 6.69
CA GLY A 126 -3.55 12.30 6.83
C GLY A 126 -3.48 12.97 5.46
N ALA A 127 -4.19 14.10 5.32
CA ALA A 127 -4.28 14.86 4.08
C ALA A 127 -4.30 16.36 4.41
N GLY A 128 -3.24 17.07 4.00
CA GLY A 128 -3.04 18.48 4.31
C GLY A 128 -3.12 18.80 5.82
N LYS A 129 -4.17 19.52 6.24
CA LYS A 129 -4.40 19.90 7.66
C LYS A 129 -5.40 18.99 8.37
N THR A 130 -5.80 17.89 7.75
CA THR A 130 -6.86 17.02 8.25
C THR A 130 -6.35 15.61 8.46
N ALA A 131 -6.90 14.93 9.46
CA ALA A 131 -6.74 13.50 9.65
C ALA A 131 -8.13 12.87 9.70
N LYS A 132 -8.29 11.70 9.08
CA LYS A 132 -9.51 10.91 9.13
C LYS A 132 -9.20 9.52 9.66
N ILE A 133 -10.15 8.98 10.42
CA ILE A 133 -10.13 7.59 10.85
C ILE A 133 -11.23 6.87 10.09
N TRP A 134 -10.95 5.67 9.61
CA TRP A 134 -11.81 4.87 8.78
C TRP A 134 -12.12 3.53 9.43
N ASP A 135 -13.38 3.12 9.34
CA ASP A 135 -13.81 1.73 9.46
C ASP A 135 -13.72 1.12 8.05
N VAL A 136 -12.66 0.35 7.82
CA VAL A 136 -12.34 -0.27 6.53
C VAL A 136 -13.42 -1.26 6.12
N ALA A 137 -13.96 -2.03 7.06
CA ALA A 137 -14.98 -3.04 6.77
C ALA A 137 -16.29 -2.40 6.30
N ARG A 138 -16.63 -1.24 6.86
CA ARG A 138 -17.82 -0.46 6.48
C ARG A 138 -17.56 0.56 5.38
N GLN A 139 -16.30 0.77 5.00
CA GLN A 139 -15.86 1.76 4.02
C GLN A 139 -16.35 3.17 4.36
N LYS A 140 -16.27 3.53 5.65
CA LYS A 140 -16.77 4.81 6.17
C LYS A 140 -15.75 5.47 7.07
N ALA A 141 -15.62 6.78 6.95
CA ALA A 141 -14.93 7.58 7.95
C ALA A 141 -15.77 7.63 9.23
N PHE A 142 -15.13 7.55 10.39
CA PHE A 142 -15.78 7.87 11.65
C PHE A 142 -16.17 9.34 11.63
N ALA A 143 -17.46 9.62 11.84
CA ALA A 143 -17.93 10.98 12.04
C ALA A 143 -17.72 11.37 13.51
N GLY A 144 -17.15 12.55 13.75
CA GLY A 144 -17.10 13.19 15.06
C GLY A 144 -18.43 13.82 15.45
#